data_AF-A0A3A0A5Q5-F1
#
_entry.id   AF-A0A3A0A5Q5-F1
#
_cell.length_a   1.000
_cell.length_b   1.000
_cell.length_c   1.000
_cell.angle_alpha   90.00
_cell.angle_beta   90.00
_cell.angle_gamma   90.00
#
_symmetry.space_group_name_H-M   'P 1'
#
loop_
_entity.id
_entity.type
_entity.pdbx_description
1 polymer ?
#
loop_
_entity_poly.entity_id
_entity_poly.type
_entity_poly.pdbx_seq_one_letter_code
_entity_poly.pdbx_strand_id
1 'polypeptide(L)'
;MVEGDLLLDEKELARYAEERAELEARQERGFDVAPQELVGIVDDDNRKVRWKKGLVLTYAVLRASFDGEARYQQVVKAMAQATADWEATCGVNFRHEAAADKGGEGCPTPLFTVELVNAGGRFIASAFFPNDPPEERRVVIDPSYFKEDLGFDPVGVLRHELGHVLGFRHEHIRSGAPPLCPNEPLDHTIDLTEYDPKSVMHYFCGGVGDPKLAITEVDRRGSQLLYGPP
;
A
#
# COMPACT_ATOMS: atom_id res chain seq x y z
N MET A 1 5.57 -10.64 13.39
CA MET A 1 4.68 -10.49 12.21
C MET A 1 5.54 -9.99 11.07
N VAL A 2 5.16 -10.28 9.83
CA VAL A 2 5.76 -9.65 8.65
C VAL A 2 4.59 -8.99 7.95
N GLU A 3 4.76 -7.72 7.62
CA GLU A 3 3.87 -7.00 6.72
C GLU A 3 4.37 -7.33 5.30
N GLY A 4 3.43 -7.59 4.40
CA GLY A 4 3.62 -8.41 3.21
C GLY A 4 2.73 -7.91 2.10
N ASP A 5 2.85 -6.60 1.87
CA ASP A 5 1.71 -5.76 1.48
C ASP A 5 1.60 -5.62 -0.05
N LEU A 6 2.46 -6.34 -0.79
CA LEU A 6 2.41 -6.49 -2.25
C LEU A 6 1.95 -7.90 -2.62
N LEU A 7 1.10 -8.01 -3.65
CA LEU A 7 0.51 -9.25 -4.14
C LEU A 7 1.50 -10.15 -4.92
N LEU A 8 2.55 -10.63 -4.24
CA LEU A 8 3.51 -11.60 -4.78
C LEU A 8 2.82 -12.95 -5.13
N ASP A 9 3.21 -13.54 -6.26
CA ASP A 9 2.69 -14.85 -6.70
C ASP A 9 3.15 -16.00 -5.78
N GLU A 10 2.55 -17.20 -5.89
CA GLU A 10 2.83 -18.34 -5.00
C GLU A 10 4.31 -18.83 -5.07
N LYS A 11 5.03 -18.54 -6.16
CA LYS A 11 6.47 -18.83 -6.31
C LYS A 11 7.32 -17.67 -5.83
N GLU A 12 6.91 -16.44 -6.05
CA GLU A 12 7.59 -15.26 -5.52
C GLU A 12 7.53 -15.21 -4.00
N LEU A 13 6.42 -15.64 -3.40
CA LEU A 13 6.29 -15.79 -1.94
C LEU A 13 7.26 -16.84 -1.39
N ALA A 14 7.55 -17.91 -2.17
CA ALA A 14 8.58 -18.89 -1.82
C ALA A 14 9.99 -18.30 -1.97
N ARG A 15 10.28 -17.62 -3.10
CA ARG A 15 11.54 -16.90 -3.34
C ARG A 15 11.84 -15.88 -2.24
N TYR A 16 10.84 -15.09 -1.84
CA TYR A 16 10.95 -14.08 -0.78
C TYR A 16 11.13 -14.69 0.62
N ALA A 17 10.73 -15.95 0.83
CA ALA A 17 11.03 -16.71 2.03
C ALA A 17 12.47 -17.28 2.01
N GLU A 18 12.96 -17.75 0.87
CA GLU A 18 14.33 -18.25 0.69
C GLU A 18 15.37 -17.10 0.75
N GLU A 19 15.13 -15.98 0.07
CA GLU A 19 15.99 -14.78 0.10
C GLU A 19 16.12 -14.21 1.53
N ARG A 20 15.06 -14.29 2.35
CA ARG A 20 15.10 -13.89 3.76
C ARG A 20 15.98 -14.83 4.61
N ALA A 21 15.90 -16.14 4.39
CA ALA A 21 16.74 -17.12 5.08
C ALA A 21 18.23 -16.94 4.74
N GLU A 22 18.56 -16.49 3.52
CA GLU A 22 19.93 -16.09 3.18
C GLU A 22 20.36 -14.76 3.81
N LEU A 23 19.46 -13.79 3.98
CA LEU A 23 19.76 -12.50 4.61
C LEU A 23 20.08 -12.64 6.10
N GLU A 24 19.36 -13.49 6.83
CA GLU A 24 19.64 -13.81 8.24
C GLU A 24 21.07 -14.36 8.44
N ALA A 25 21.67 -14.99 7.41
CA ALA A 25 23.03 -15.53 7.45
C ALA A 25 24.16 -14.52 7.16
N ARG A 26 23.85 -13.26 6.78
CA ARG A 26 24.85 -12.27 6.30
C ARG A 26 25.20 -11.17 7.33
N GLN A 27 24.79 -11.33 8.58
CA GLN A 27 24.56 -10.26 9.57
C GLN A 27 25.81 -9.57 10.21
N GLU A 28 27.04 -9.81 9.75
CA GLU A 28 28.28 -9.46 10.51
C GLU A 28 29.11 -8.24 10.01
N ARG A 29 28.67 -7.47 8.99
CA ARG A 29 29.50 -6.38 8.42
C ARG A 29 28.72 -5.08 8.22
N GLY A 30 28.72 -4.24 9.26
CA GLY A 30 28.10 -2.91 9.23
C GLY A 30 28.81 -1.89 8.35
N PHE A 31 28.06 -0.90 7.86
CA PHE A 31 28.50 0.21 7.03
C PHE A 31 27.76 1.50 7.42
N ASP A 32 28.43 2.65 7.29
CA ASP A 32 27.80 3.98 7.32
C ASP A 32 27.02 4.26 6.03
N VAL A 33 25.92 5.02 6.10
CA VAL A 33 25.13 5.43 4.92
C VAL A 33 24.51 6.83 5.07
N ALA A 34 24.13 7.44 3.93
CA ALA A 34 23.66 8.82 3.79
C ALA A 34 22.19 8.88 3.24
N PRO A 35 21.46 10.02 3.37
CA PRO A 35 19.98 10.03 3.37
C PRO A 35 19.28 10.37 2.04
N GLN A 36 18.18 9.67 1.72
CA GLN A 36 17.13 9.88 0.68
C GLN A 36 15.91 9.00 1.05
N GLU A 37 14.61 9.13 0.71
CA GLU A 37 13.65 10.11 0.09
C GLU A 37 12.21 9.45 0.19
N LEU A 38 11.18 9.86 -0.56
CA LEU A 38 9.88 9.17 -0.81
C LEU A 38 9.89 8.47 -2.16
N VAL A 39 9.39 7.24 -2.27
CA VAL A 39 9.49 6.42 -3.49
C VAL A 39 8.23 6.50 -4.39
N GLY A 40 8.42 6.80 -5.67
CA GLY A 40 7.50 6.46 -6.77
C GLY A 40 8.06 5.40 -7.71
N ILE A 41 7.24 4.86 -8.61
CA ILE A 41 7.65 3.85 -9.60
C ILE A 41 7.89 4.48 -10.99
N VAL A 42 8.77 3.89 -11.80
CA VAL A 42 8.95 4.18 -13.25
C VAL A 42 8.78 2.93 -14.13
N ASP A 43 8.49 3.11 -15.42
CA ASP A 43 8.52 2.04 -16.43
C ASP A 43 9.94 1.83 -17.02
N ASP A 44 10.10 0.82 -17.89
CA ASP A 44 11.36 0.51 -18.61
C ASP A 44 11.94 1.71 -19.39
N ASP A 45 11.09 2.67 -19.77
CA ASP A 45 11.44 3.90 -20.48
C ASP A 45 11.69 5.09 -19.52
N ASN A 46 11.80 4.83 -18.20
CA ASN A 46 11.95 5.80 -17.12
C ASN A 46 10.79 6.81 -16.98
N ARG A 47 9.58 6.50 -17.45
CA ARG A 47 8.37 7.31 -17.24
C ARG A 47 7.76 6.97 -15.89
N LYS A 48 7.37 7.99 -15.10
CA LYS A 48 6.68 7.79 -13.83
C LYS A 48 5.40 6.96 -14.03
N VAL A 49 5.27 5.85 -13.33
CA VAL A 49 4.05 5.04 -13.24
C VAL A 49 3.04 5.77 -12.36
N ARG A 50 1.84 5.98 -12.89
CA ARG A 50 0.76 6.72 -12.24
C ARG A 50 -0.55 6.59 -13.00
N TRP A 51 -1.66 6.87 -12.35
CA TRP A 51 -2.92 7.08 -13.06
C TRP A 51 -2.92 8.35 -13.91
N LYS A 52 -3.62 8.28 -15.03
CA LYS A 52 -3.88 9.43 -15.92
C LYS A 52 -4.60 10.54 -15.16
N LYS A 53 -4.15 11.79 -15.30
CA LYS A 53 -4.80 12.95 -14.66
C LYS A 53 -6.29 13.02 -15.05
N GLY A 54 -7.16 13.16 -14.04
CA GLY A 54 -8.62 13.20 -14.22
C GLY A 54 -9.29 11.83 -14.41
N LEU A 55 -8.57 10.72 -14.22
CA LEU A 55 -9.20 9.41 -14.03
C LEU A 55 -9.88 9.36 -12.65
N VAL A 56 -11.11 8.86 -12.60
CA VAL A 56 -11.78 8.51 -11.34
C VAL A 56 -11.49 7.04 -11.05
N LEU A 57 -10.88 6.78 -9.91
CA LEU A 57 -10.48 5.45 -9.45
C LEU A 57 -11.69 4.78 -8.78
N THR A 58 -12.45 4.03 -9.58
CA THR A 58 -13.65 3.33 -9.11
C THR A 58 -13.30 2.08 -8.32
N TYR A 59 -13.91 1.88 -7.15
CA TYR A 59 -13.68 0.69 -6.32
C TYR A 59 -15.00 0.10 -5.82
N ALA A 60 -15.00 -1.20 -5.51
CA ALA A 60 -16.12 -1.88 -4.86
C ALA A 60 -15.62 -2.73 -3.69
N VAL A 61 -16.33 -2.71 -2.56
CA VAL A 61 -16.02 -3.51 -1.37
C VAL A 61 -16.85 -4.78 -1.44
N LEU A 62 -16.22 -5.92 -1.72
CA LEU A 62 -16.92 -7.17 -2.03
C LEU A 62 -17.57 -7.76 -0.78
N ARG A 63 -18.83 -7.38 -0.52
CA ARG A 63 -19.60 -7.72 0.67
C ARG A 63 -19.67 -9.22 0.96
N ALA A 64 -19.66 -10.05 -0.08
CA ALA A 64 -19.68 -11.51 0.01
C ALA A 64 -18.37 -12.13 0.55
N SER A 65 -17.26 -11.38 0.60
CA SER A 65 -15.99 -11.85 1.19
C SER A 65 -15.95 -11.71 2.72
N PHE A 66 -16.79 -10.84 3.31
CA PHE A 66 -16.72 -10.51 4.73
C PHE A 66 -17.56 -11.45 5.61
N ASP A 67 -17.00 -11.87 6.75
CA ASP A 67 -17.70 -12.61 7.81
C ASP A 67 -18.73 -11.75 8.56
N GLY A 68 -19.72 -11.21 7.85
CA GLY A 68 -20.84 -10.46 8.40
C GLY A 68 -20.76 -8.94 8.22
N GLU A 69 -21.95 -8.33 8.32
CA GLU A 69 -22.20 -6.93 7.95
C GLU A 69 -21.33 -5.93 8.70
N ALA A 70 -20.99 -6.18 9.97
CA ALA A 70 -20.20 -5.25 10.78
C ALA A 70 -18.79 -5.03 10.21
N ARG A 71 -18.11 -6.10 9.76
CA ARG A 71 -16.77 -6.02 9.16
C ARG A 71 -16.80 -5.31 7.81
N TYR A 72 -17.77 -5.65 6.98
CA TYR A 72 -18.03 -4.97 5.71
C TYR A 72 -18.28 -3.46 5.90
N GLN A 73 -19.17 -3.08 6.82
CA GLN A 73 -19.48 -1.67 7.11
C GLN A 73 -18.31 -0.91 7.76
N GLN A 74 -17.40 -1.60 8.47
CA GLN A 74 -16.15 -1.02 8.95
C GLN A 74 -15.21 -0.68 7.79
N VAL A 75 -14.99 -1.63 6.86
CA VAL A 75 -14.12 -1.41 5.68
C VAL A 75 -14.70 -0.37 4.73
N VAL A 76 -16.01 -0.36 4.45
CA VAL A 76 -16.65 0.68 3.62
C VAL A 76 -16.39 2.09 4.20
N LYS A 77 -16.47 2.26 5.52
CA LYS A 77 -16.19 3.54 6.18
C LYS A 77 -14.71 3.90 6.17
N ALA A 78 -13.83 2.93 6.45
CA ALA A 78 -12.39 3.14 6.48
C ALA A 78 -11.85 3.48 5.08
N MET A 79 -12.30 2.78 4.04
CA MET A 79 -12.02 3.13 2.63
C MET A 79 -12.49 4.55 2.32
N ALA A 80 -13.73 4.91 2.64
CA ALA A 80 -14.28 6.23 2.32
C ALA A 80 -13.53 7.39 2.99
N GLN A 81 -12.97 7.18 4.19
CA GLN A 81 -12.09 8.16 4.83
C GLN A 81 -10.70 8.17 4.20
N ALA A 82 -10.09 6.99 3.97
CA ALA A 82 -8.76 6.88 3.41
C ALA A 82 -8.66 7.43 1.98
N THR A 83 -9.71 7.28 1.15
CA THR A 83 -9.79 7.93 -0.16
C THR A 83 -9.92 9.44 -0.04
N ALA A 84 -10.77 9.93 0.86
CA ALA A 84 -10.95 11.37 1.07
C ALA A 84 -9.68 12.06 1.59
N ASP A 85 -8.89 11.37 2.42
CA ASP A 85 -7.58 11.85 2.90
C ASP A 85 -6.58 12.03 1.74
N TRP A 86 -6.60 11.13 0.74
CA TRP A 86 -5.79 11.25 -0.48
C TRP A 86 -6.31 12.31 -1.46
N GLU A 87 -7.62 12.42 -1.66
CA GLU A 87 -8.25 13.49 -2.48
C GLU A 87 -8.02 14.89 -1.91
N ALA A 88 -7.99 15.03 -0.58
CA ALA A 88 -7.60 16.26 0.11
C ALA A 88 -6.08 16.55 0.04
N THR A 89 -5.29 15.63 -0.52
CA THR A 89 -3.82 15.70 -0.53
C THR A 89 -3.24 15.97 -1.91
N CYS A 90 -3.70 15.29 -2.96
CA CYS A 90 -3.24 15.51 -4.33
C CYS A 90 -4.37 15.32 -5.36
N GLY A 91 -4.09 15.65 -6.63
CA GLY A 91 -5.06 15.66 -7.75
C GLY A 91 -5.52 14.28 -8.24
N VAL A 92 -5.95 13.42 -7.31
CA VAL A 92 -6.57 12.11 -7.50
C VAL A 92 -8.07 12.20 -7.21
N ASN A 93 -8.87 11.27 -7.73
CA ASN A 93 -10.32 11.21 -7.51
C ASN A 93 -10.69 9.73 -7.36
N PHE A 94 -11.49 9.36 -6.37
CA PHE A 94 -12.00 8.01 -6.14
C PHE A 94 -13.52 7.96 -6.27
N ARG A 95 -14.09 6.78 -6.46
CA ARG A 95 -15.55 6.58 -6.34
C ARG A 95 -15.91 5.17 -5.89
N HIS A 96 -16.67 5.08 -4.81
CA HIS A 96 -17.26 3.82 -4.36
C HIS A 96 -18.44 3.43 -5.27
N GLU A 97 -18.27 2.37 -6.05
CA GLU A 97 -19.33 1.77 -6.88
C GLU A 97 -20.17 0.79 -6.03
N ALA A 98 -20.88 1.31 -5.03
CA ALA A 98 -21.63 0.49 -4.07
C ALA A 98 -22.68 -0.46 -4.68
N ALA A 99 -23.07 -0.24 -5.95
CA ALA A 99 -23.91 -1.15 -6.72
C ALA A 99 -23.20 -2.46 -7.11
N ALA A 100 -21.86 -2.48 -7.10
CA ALA A 100 -21.00 -3.61 -7.41
C ALA A 100 -20.50 -4.37 -6.16
N ASP A 101 -20.67 -3.84 -4.95
CA ASP A 101 -20.29 -4.50 -3.67
C ASP A 101 -20.91 -5.89 -3.50
N LYS A 102 -22.07 -6.12 -4.11
CA LYS A 102 -22.77 -7.43 -4.13
C LYS A 102 -22.13 -8.46 -5.09
N GLY A 103 -21.28 -8.02 -6.02
CA GLY A 103 -20.76 -8.82 -7.13
C GLY A 103 -21.80 -9.33 -8.13
N GLY A 104 -21.34 -10.10 -9.11
CA GLY A 104 -22.17 -10.82 -10.07
C GLY A 104 -22.62 -10.02 -11.30
N GLU A 105 -23.39 -10.67 -12.17
CA GLU A 105 -23.81 -10.15 -13.48
C GLU A 105 -24.61 -8.85 -13.38
N GLY A 106 -24.40 -7.94 -14.34
CA GLY A 106 -25.10 -6.66 -14.44
C GLY A 106 -24.62 -5.58 -13.45
N CYS A 107 -23.55 -5.82 -12.68
CA CYS A 107 -22.87 -4.78 -11.91
C CYS A 107 -21.98 -3.89 -12.82
N PRO A 108 -21.71 -2.64 -12.44
CA PRO A 108 -20.56 -1.90 -12.95
C PRO A 108 -19.26 -2.64 -12.63
N THR A 109 -18.30 -2.65 -13.55
CA THR A 109 -16.93 -3.10 -13.27
C THR A 109 -16.14 -1.95 -12.63
N PRO A 110 -15.66 -2.07 -11.39
CA PRO A 110 -14.75 -1.09 -10.79
C PRO A 110 -13.34 -1.21 -11.42
N LEU A 111 -12.47 -0.24 -11.16
CA LEU A 111 -11.05 -0.31 -11.49
C LEU A 111 -10.29 -1.32 -10.61
N PHE A 112 -10.74 -1.50 -9.37
CA PHE A 112 -10.23 -2.48 -8.42
C PHE A 112 -11.29 -2.92 -7.40
N THR A 113 -11.08 -4.06 -6.74
CA THR A 113 -11.94 -4.56 -5.64
C THR A 113 -11.27 -4.39 -4.28
N VAL A 114 -12.07 -4.44 -3.20
CA VAL A 114 -11.59 -4.55 -1.82
C VAL A 114 -12.21 -5.80 -1.21
N GLU A 115 -11.40 -6.77 -0.78
CA GLU A 115 -11.87 -8.11 -0.38
C GLU A 115 -11.17 -8.66 0.87
N LEU A 116 -11.93 -9.35 1.74
CA LEU A 116 -11.38 -10.11 2.86
C LEU A 116 -10.88 -11.48 2.38
N VAL A 117 -9.60 -11.77 2.59
CA VAL A 117 -9.00 -13.08 2.31
C VAL A 117 -8.20 -13.51 3.52
N ASN A 118 -8.43 -14.74 4.00
CA ASN A 118 -7.66 -15.28 5.11
C ASN A 118 -6.25 -15.67 4.65
N ALA A 119 -5.30 -14.74 4.76
CA ALA A 119 -3.90 -14.97 4.49
C ALA A 119 -3.16 -15.58 5.69
N GLY A 120 -3.83 -15.74 6.84
CA GLY A 120 -3.29 -16.30 8.07
C GLY A 120 -2.44 -15.32 8.87
N GLY A 121 -2.61 -14.01 8.67
CA GLY A 121 -1.75 -12.98 9.26
C GLY A 121 -0.34 -12.94 8.65
N ARG A 122 -0.20 -13.29 7.36
CA ARG A 122 1.01 -13.07 6.55
C ARG A 122 1.21 -11.60 6.10
N PHE A 123 0.14 -10.81 6.23
CA PHE A 123 0.06 -9.35 6.09
C PHE A 123 -1.19 -8.90 6.86
N ILE A 124 -1.41 -7.58 6.99
CA ILE A 124 -2.65 -7.00 7.57
C ILE A 124 -3.62 -6.62 6.44
N ALA A 125 -3.11 -5.90 5.45
CA ALA A 125 -3.72 -5.71 4.15
C ALA A 125 -2.63 -5.85 3.06
N SER A 126 -3.01 -5.75 1.79
CA SER A 126 -2.09 -5.75 0.65
C SER A 126 -2.76 -5.14 -0.58
N ALA A 127 -1.98 -4.51 -1.45
CA ALA A 127 -2.46 -3.80 -2.63
C ALA A 127 -1.63 -4.10 -3.90
N PHE A 128 -1.91 -3.31 -4.94
CA PHE A 128 -1.39 -3.41 -6.29
C PHE A 128 -0.93 -2.01 -6.78
N PHE A 129 -0.05 -1.96 -7.77
CA PHE A 129 0.43 -0.73 -8.39
C PHE A 129 -0.30 -0.37 -9.69
N PRO A 130 -0.26 0.89 -10.18
CA PRO A 130 -0.99 1.32 -11.39
C PRO A 130 -0.62 0.56 -12.69
N ASN A 131 0.57 -0.05 -12.74
CA ASN A 131 1.08 -0.86 -13.85
C ASN A 131 0.62 -2.33 -13.83
N ASP A 132 0.11 -2.83 -12.70
CA ASP A 132 -0.24 -4.24 -12.53
C ASP A 132 -1.45 -4.63 -13.42
N PRO A 133 -1.56 -5.87 -13.93
CA PRO A 133 -2.59 -6.24 -14.89
C PRO A 133 -4.00 -6.15 -14.27
N PRO A 134 -5.05 -5.79 -15.05
CA PRO A 134 -6.40 -5.55 -14.52
C PRO A 134 -7.00 -6.65 -13.63
N GLU A 135 -6.65 -7.91 -13.90
CA GLU A 135 -7.05 -9.10 -13.16
C GLU A 135 -6.44 -9.22 -11.74
N GLU A 136 -5.34 -8.52 -11.45
CA GLU A 136 -4.65 -8.52 -10.16
C GLU A 136 -5.01 -7.29 -9.29
N ARG A 137 -5.85 -6.37 -9.80
CA ARG A 137 -6.17 -5.09 -9.17
C ARG A 137 -7.19 -5.24 -8.04
N ARG A 138 -6.67 -5.46 -6.84
CA ARG A 138 -7.44 -5.58 -5.60
C ARG A 138 -6.66 -5.09 -4.39
N VAL A 139 -7.38 -4.54 -3.41
CA VAL A 139 -6.89 -4.38 -2.04
C VAL A 139 -7.41 -5.55 -1.23
N VAL A 140 -6.51 -6.38 -0.72
CA VAL A 140 -6.82 -7.56 0.09
C VAL A 140 -6.68 -7.18 1.56
N ILE A 141 -7.57 -7.68 2.41
CA ILE A 141 -7.54 -7.48 3.86
C ILE A 141 -7.50 -8.85 4.53
N ASP A 142 -6.62 -9.05 5.51
CA ASP A 142 -6.56 -10.27 6.33
C ASP A 142 -7.45 -10.13 7.58
N PRO A 143 -8.05 -11.22 8.13
CA PRO A 143 -8.83 -11.15 9.37
C PRO A 143 -8.13 -10.51 10.57
N SER A 144 -6.79 -10.41 10.57
CA SER A 144 -6.00 -9.68 11.56
C SER A 144 -6.30 -8.18 11.63
N TYR A 145 -6.72 -7.55 10.53
CA TYR A 145 -7.20 -6.15 10.47
C TYR A 145 -8.36 -5.86 11.44
N PHE A 146 -9.13 -6.88 11.82
CA PHE A 146 -10.29 -6.77 12.71
C PHE A 146 -9.99 -7.11 14.18
N LYS A 147 -8.71 -7.23 14.57
CA LYS A 147 -8.31 -7.50 15.95
C LYS A 147 -8.37 -6.25 16.82
N GLU A 148 -8.68 -6.44 18.11
CA GLU A 148 -8.62 -5.37 19.11
C GLU A 148 -7.16 -4.97 19.44
N ASP A 149 -6.19 -5.88 19.24
CA ASP A 149 -4.76 -5.68 19.43
C ASP A 149 -4.00 -5.37 18.12
N LEU A 150 -4.67 -4.83 17.09
CA LEU A 150 -4.09 -4.49 15.78
C LEU A 150 -2.82 -3.62 15.86
N GLY A 151 -2.74 -2.72 16.84
CA GLY A 151 -1.63 -1.77 17.01
C GLY A 151 -1.70 -0.51 16.13
N PHE A 152 -2.45 -0.56 15.03
CA PHE A 152 -2.58 0.51 14.03
C PHE A 152 -3.97 1.13 13.96
N ASP A 153 -4.08 2.30 13.34
CA ASP A 153 -5.36 2.86 12.88
C ASP A 153 -5.90 2.05 11.68
N PRO A 154 -7.09 1.42 11.76
CA PRO A 154 -7.69 0.72 10.62
C PRO A 154 -7.95 1.61 9.39
N VAL A 155 -8.11 2.92 9.55
CA VAL A 155 -8.15 3.86 8.42
C VAL A 155 -6.74 4.06 7.85
N GLY A 156 -5.75 4.21 8.74
CA GLY A 156 -4.34 4.33 8.40
C GLY A 156 -3.81 3.19 7.53
N VAL A 157 -4.11 1.94 7.88
CA VAL A 157 -3.72 0.78 7.05
C VAL A 157 -4.25 0.92 5.62
N LEU A 158 -5.55 1.21 5.44
CA LEU A 158 -6.12 1.39 4.09
C LEU A 158 -5.62 2.67 3.39
N ARG A 159 -5.12 3.65 4.13
CA ARG A 159 -4.46 4.85 3.59
C ARG A 159 -3.09 4.52 3.01
N HIS A 160 -2.32 3.64 3.66
CA HIS A 160 -1.08 3.05 3.16
C HIS A 160 -1.33 2.23 1.89
N GLU A 161 -2.29 1.29 1.91
CA GLU A 161 -2.66 0.50 0.73
C GLU A 161 -3.03 1.37 -0.48
N LEU A 162 -3.81 2.43 -0.25
CA LEU A 162 -4.16 3.38 -1.29
C LEU A 162 -2.95 4.16 -1.84
N GLY A 163 -1.86 4.30 -1.07
CA GLY A 163 -0.60 4.83 -1.57
C GLY A 163 0.09 3.91 -2.59
N HIS A 164 0.07 2.59 -2.37
CA HIS A 164 0.46 1.61 -3.40
C HIS A 164 -0.45 1.69 -4.62
N VAL A 165 -1.77 1.75 -4.43
CA VAL A 165 -2.74 1.95 -5.53
C VAL A 165 -2.45 3.23 -6.32
N LEU A 166 -1.86 4.26 -5.72
CA LEU A 166 -1.44 5.50 -6.39
C LEU A 166 -0.02 5.44 -7.02
N GLY A 167 0.76 4.38 -6.79
CA GLY A 167 2.09 4.18 -7.37
C GLY A 167 3.26 4.60 -6.48
N PHE A 168 3.05 4.73 -5.16
CA PHE A 168 4.11 4.94 -4.19
C PHE A 168 4.59 3.61 -3.59
N ARG A 169 5.90 3.42 -3.44
CA ARG A 169 6.49 2.27 -2.72
C ARG A 169 6.85 2.67 -1.29
N HIS A 170 7.14 1.66 -0.47
CA HIS A 170 7.60 1.83 0.90
C HIS A 170 8.83 2.74 1.00
N GLU A 171 8.89 3.62 2.01
CA GLU A 171 10.10 4.38 2.32
C GLU A 171 11.20 3.55 2.99
N HIS A 172 10.91 2.34 3.46
CA HIS A 172 11.89 1.51 4.17
C HIS A 172 12.98 0.93 3.26
N ILE A 173 12.79 0.92 1.93
CA ILE A 173 13.64 0.20 0.98
C ILE A 173 15.00 0.91 0.72
N ARG A 174 15.32 1.93 1.52
CA ARG A 174 16.21 3.03 1.18
C ARG A 174 17.53 3.04 1.94
N SER A 175 18.53 3.67 1.33
CA SER A 175 19.78 4.08 2.00
C SER A 175 19.48 4.96 3.22
N GLY A 176 19.61 4.38 4.42
CA GLY A 176 19.38 5.07 5.69
C GLY A 176 18.14 4.60 6.47
N ALA A 177 17.31 3.72 5.90
CA ALA A 177 16.35 2.96 6.71
C ALA A 177 17.09 2.07 7.73
N PRO A 178 16.50 1.75 8.90
CA PRO A 178 17.16 0.90 9.89
C PRO A 178 17.58 -0.47 9.30
N PRO A 179 18.76 -1.02 9.64
CA PRO A 179 19.25 -2.31 9.12
C PRO A 179 18.48 -3.55 9.66
N LEU A 180 17.29 -3.32 10.21
CA LEU A 180 16.31 -4.31 10.67
C LEU A 180 15.04 -4.30 9.80
N CYS A 181 15.02 -3.51 8.73
CA CYS A 181 14.00 -3.57 7.69
C CYS A 181 14.29 -4.73 6.72
N PRO A 182 13.26 -5.35 6.12
CA PRO A 182 13.47 -6.25 4.99
C PRO A 182 14.05 -5.46 3.81
N ASN A 183 14.75 -6.15 2.91
CA ASN A 183 15.15 -5.57 1.63
C ASN A 183 14.07 -5.89 0.59
N GLU A 184 13.53 -4.87 -0.05
CA GLU A 184 12.81 -5.02 -1.32
C GLU A 184 13.72 -4.72 -2.53
N PRO A 185 13.35 -5.15 -3.75
CA PRO A 185 14.01 -4.70 -4.97
C PRO A 185 13.93 -3.18 -5.15
N LEU A 186 15.08 -2.57 -5.48
CA LEU A 186 15.27 -1.14 -5.72
C LEU A 186 15.28 -0.77 -7.22
N ASP A 187 14.97 -1.72 -8.10
CA ASP A 187 14.84 -1.44 -9.52
C ASP A 187 13.52 -0.68 -9.82
N HIS A 188 13.54 0.10 -10.90
CA HIS A 188 12.37 0.84 -11.40
C HIS A 188 11.72 1.81 -10.37
N THR A 189 12.52 2.36 -9.45
CA THR A 189 12.11 3.39 -8.47
C THR A 189 12.60 4.81 -8.83
N ILE A 190 11.87 5.83 -8.38
CA ILE A 190 12.29 7.24 -8.45
C ILE A 190 11.99 7.99 -7.14
N ASP A 191 12.90 8.86 -6.75
CA ASP A 191 12.84 9.68 -5.53
C ASP A 191 12.03 10.97 -5.77
N LEU A 192 11.23 11.37 -4.77
CA LEU A 192 10.26 12.48 -4.89
C LEU A 192 10.41 13.61 -3.87
N THR A 193 10.85 13.32 -2.64
CA THR A 193 11.00 14.26 -1.49
C THR A 193 11.87 13.64 -0.39
N GLU A 194 12.52 14.41 0.49
CA GLU A 194 13.36 13.88 1.59
C GLU A 194 12.62 12.87 2.51
N TYR A 195 13.35 11.86 3.04
CA TYR A 195 12.81 10.73 3.84
C TYR A 195 12.06 11.16 5.10
N ASP A 196 10.92 10.51 5.37
CA ASP A 196 10.10 10.73 6.55
C ASP A 196 9.91 9.41 7.35
N PRO A 197 10.53 9.27 8.54
CA PRO A 197 10.30 8.13 9.44
C PRO A 197 8.87 8.08 10.05
N LYS A 198 7.94 8.86 9.50
CA LYS A 198 6.50 8.88 9.78
C LYS A 198 5.62 8.92 8.52
N SER A 199 6.20 8.78 7.32
CA SER A 199 5.44 8.70 6.06
C SER A 199 4.27 7.72 6.17
N VAL A 200 3.16 8.00 5.50
CA VAL A 200 2.08 7.02 5.28
C VAL A 200 2.57 5.77 4.56
N MET A 201 3.71 5.82 3.86
CA MET A 201 4.37 4.69 3.21
C MET A 201 5.55 4.14 4.03
N HIS A 202 5.70 4.51 5.30
CA HIS A 202 6.71 3.93 6.17
C HIS A 202 6.27 2.54 6.69
N TYR A 203 7.21 1.61 6.76
CA TYR A 203 6.98 0.22 7.19
C TYR A 203 7.62 0.03 8.57
N PHE A 204 6.94 -0.67 9.49
CA PHE A 204 7.26 -0.64 10.93
C PHE A 204 8.48 -1.48 11.35
N CYS A 205 9.64 -1.17 10.78
CA CYS A 205 10.94 -1.76 11.07
C CYS A 205 11.84 -0.81 11.86
N GLY A 206 12.74 -1.38 12.68
CA GLY A 206 13.76 -0.63 13.42
C GLY A 206 13.27 0.35 14.49
N GLY A 207 11.97 0.36 14.83
CA GLY A 207 11.42 1.19 15.91
C GLY A 207 11.03 2.62 15.51
N VAL A 208 10.78 2.86 14.22
CA VAL A 208 10.20 4.11 13.68
C VAL A 208 8.82 3.84 13.04
N GLY A 209 8.23 4.85 12.38
CA GLY A 209 6.84 4.87 11.91
C GLY A 209 5.90 5.62 12.87
N ASP A 210 4.72 6.02 12.38
CA ASP A 210 3.59 6.47 13.21
C ASP A 210 2.41 5.51 13.02
N PRO A 211 1.90 4.82 14.06
CA PRO A 211 0.87 3.79 13.91
C PRO A 211 -0.50 4.32 13.42
N LYS A 212 -0.66 5.63 13.23
CA LYS A 212 -1.80 6.23 12.55
C LYS A 212 -1.71 6.20 11.02
N LEU A 213 -0.53 5.94 10.47
CA LEU A 213 -0.22 5.99 9.03
C LEU A 213 -0.83 7.24 8.37
N ALA A 214 -0.55 8.41 8.97
CA ALA A 214 -1.12 9.68 8.55
C ALA A 214 -0.25 10.33 7.46
N ILE A 215 -0.87 10.80 6.37
CA ILE A 215 -0.19 11.54 5.31
C ILE A 215 0.53 12.75 5.92
N THR A 216 1.85 12.79 5.76
CA THR A 216 2.70 13.89 6.23
C THR A 216 2.84 14.99 5.18
N GLU A 217 3.50 16.09 5.54
CA GLU A 217 3.85 17.14 4.57
C GLU A 217 5.02 16.74 3.65
N VAL A 218 5.69 15.60 3.87
CA VAL A 218 6.57 14.93 2.89
C VAL A 218 5.68 14.23 1.85
N ASP A 219 4.81 13.33 2.30
CA ASP A 219 3.86 12.59 1.44
C ASP A 219 3.02 13.53 0.57
N ARG A 220 2.53 14.64 1.13
CA ARG A 220 1.80 15.67 0.38
C ARG A 220 2.64 16.26 -0.75
N ARG A 221 3.89 16.66 -0.48
CA ARG A 221 4.77 17.26 -1.50
C ARG A 221 5.10 16.24 -2.60
N GLY A 222 5.49 15.02 -2.23
CA GLY A 222 5.84 13.98 -3.20
C GLY A 222 4.66 13.51 -4.05
N SER A 223 3.50 13.30 -3.44
CA SER A 223 2.28 12.94 -4.17
C SER A 223 1.78 14.08 -5.08
N GLN A 224 1.96 15.35 -4.69
CA GLN A 224 1.68 16.50 -5.56
C GLN A 224 2.69 16.65 -6.72
N LEU A 225 3.94 16.20 -6.57
CA LEU A 225 4.90 16.09 -7.69
C LEU A 225 4.54 14.97 -8.69
N LEU A 226 3.67 14.03 -8.30
CA LEU A 226 3.13 13.01 -9.19
C LEU A 226 1.78 13.43 -9.77
N TYR A 227 0.78 13.77 -8.94
CA TYR A 227 -0.61 14.02 -9.37
C TYR A 227 -0.97 15.50 -9.57
N GLY A 228 -0.21 16.42 -8.98
CA GLY A 228 -0.58 17.83 -8.78
C GLY A 228 -1.30 18.05 -7.44
N PRO A 229 -1.56 19.31 -7.05
CA PRO A 229 -2.49 19.62 -5.96
C PRO A 229 -3.92 19.18 -6.30
N PRO A 230 -4.83 19.09 -5.31
CA PRO A 230 -6.27 18.94 -5.53
C PRO A 230 -6.85 20.01 -6.47
#